data_AF-A0A973DGU5-F1
#
_entry.id   AF-A0A973DGU5-F1
#
_cell.length_a   1.000
_cell.length_b   1.000
_cell.length_c   1.000
_cell.angle_alpha   90.00
_cell.angle_beta   90.00
_cell.angle_gamma   90.00
#
_symmetry.space_group_name_H-M   'P 1'
#
loop_
_entity.id
_entity.type
_entity.pdbx_description
1 polymer ?
#
loop_
_entity_poly.entity_id
_entity_poly.type
_entity_poly.pdbx_seq_one_letter_code
_entity_poly.pdbx_strand_id
1 'polypeptide(L)'
;MKKSLGLLCLMLLSSTAQADYSISAGFGKNFTNSVQTEENLKIELEDDSHFTISLDRTIENARYGFFYSATELDMKDQTNKQVEMQYLLFQSAVEVPLADRIVGFVGAQIGANHVSTDFADSDTYFTSGLYAGADYLFTEQARVYVETRWLATIVNNASNVSCTLPTSEDNQCLWHFDGDVLNQFQTNIGFSYRF
;
A
#
# COMPACT_ATOMS: atom_id res chain seq x y z
N MET A 1 35.46 -4.16 -3.08
CA MET A 1 34.18 -3.91 -2.38
C MET A 1 33.19 -5.10 -2.40
N LYS A 2 33.47 -6.24 -3.04
CA LYS A 2 32.54 -7.39 -3.11
C LYS A 2 32.47 -8.29 -1.84
N LYS A 3 33.39 -8.15 -0.88
CA LYS A 3 33.44 -9.00 0.33
C LYS A 3 32.55 -8.49 1.49
N SER A 4 32.06 -7.25 1.42
CA SER A 4 31.21 -6.65 2.46
C SER A 4 29.74 -7.03 2.36
N LEU A 5 29.28 -7.48 1.17
CA LEU A 5 27.86 -7.77 0.94
C LEU A 5 27.46 -9.14 1.50
N GLY A 6 28.39 -10.11 1.49
CA GLY A 6 28.16 -11.45 2.06
C GLY A 6 28.02 -11.45 3.59
N LEU A 7 28.74 -10.57 4.28
CA LEU A 7 28.66 -10.47 5.75
C LEU A 7 27.31 -9.89 6.22
N LEU A 8 26.68 -9.03 5.42
CA LEU A 8 25.37 -8.46 5.75
C LEU A 8 24.25 -9.51 5.63
N CYS A 9 24.32 -10.40 4.63
CA CYS A 9 23.39 -11.52 4.49
C CYS A 9 23.54 -12.58 5.60
N LEU A 10 24.75 -12.78 6.12
CA LEU A 10 24.99 -13.74 7.21
C LEU A 10 24.56 -13.22 8.59
N MET A 11 24.46 -11.90 8.77
CA MET A 11 23.93 -11.32 10.03
C MET A 11 22.40 -11.37 10.14
N LEU A 12 21.68 -11.61 9.03
CA LEU A 12 20.22 -11.81 9.01
C LEU A 12 19.79 -13.23 9.40
N LEU A 13 20.72 -14.18 9.51
CA LEU A 13 20.44 -15.59 9.83
C LEU A 13 20.68 -15.91 11.32
N SER A 14 21.06 -14.93 12.14
CA SER A 14 21.51 -15.13 13.52
C SER A 14 20.41 -15.05 14.58
N SER A 15 19.14 -14.80 14.23
CA SER A 15 18.05 -14.72 15.22
C SER A 15 17.32 -16.07 15.32
N THR A 16 17.98 -17.08 15.89
CA THR A 16 17.25 -18.27 16.34
C THR A 16 16.61 -18.00 17.69
N ALA A 17 15.29 -18.15 17.71
CA ALA A 17 14.39 -18.34 18.85
C ALA A 17 13.96 -17.08 19.63
N GLN A 18 12.63 -16.83 19.65
CA GLN A 18 11.88 -15.80 20.40
C GLN A 18 11.64 -14.46 19.68
N ALA A 19 11.58 -14.42 18.36
CA ALA A 19 11.05 -13.25 17.67
C ALA A 19 9.65 -13.57 17.18
N ASP A 20 8.64 -13.18 17.97
CA ASP A 20 7.22 -13.15 17.59
C ASP A 20 6.97 -12.16 16.44
N TYR A 21 7.78 -12.20 15.39
CA TYR A 21 7.79 -11.27 14.28
C TYR A 21 7.67 -12.05 12.98
N SER A 22 6.97 -11.46 12.03
CA SER A 22 6.86 -11.95 10.66
C SER A 22 7.27 -10.86 9.69
N ILE A 23 8.03 -11.24 8.68
CA ILE A 23 8.30 -10.40 7.51
C ILE A 23 7.52 -10.96 6.34
N SER A 24 6.84 -10.10 5.60
CA SER A 24 6.12 -10.52 4.39
C SER A 24 6.49 -9.63 3.23
N ALA A 25 6.53 -10.21 2.04
CA ALA A 25 6.71 -9.51 0.79
C ALA A 25 5.78 -10.10 -0.28
N GLY A 26 5.24 -9.27 -1.15
CA GLY A 26 4.28 -9.71 -2.15
C GLY A 26 4.08 -8.70 -3.25
N PHE A 27 3.27 -9.08 -4.22
CA PHE A 27 2.88 -8.21 -5.32
C PHE A 27 1.37 -8.32 -5.52
N GLY A 28 0.80 -7.31 -6.14
CA GLY A 28 -0.63 -7.22 -6.26
C GLY A 28 -1.09 -6.42 -7.46
N LYS A 29 -2.40 -6.22 -7.51
CA LYS A 29 -3.06 -5.31 -8.43
C LYS A 29 -3.94 -4.35 -7.66
N ASN A 30 -3.96 -3.11 -8.13
CA ASN A 30 -4.86 -2.08 -7.66
C ASN A 30 -6.07 -1.98 -8.58
N PHE A 31 -7.23 -1.84 -7.97
CA PHE A 31 -8.50 -1.55 -8.60
C PHE A 31 -9.02 -0.26 -7.97
N THR A 32 -8.98 0.83 -8.71
CA THR A 32 -9.43 2.14 -8.23
C THR A 32 -10.80 2.44 -8.82
N ASN A 33 -11.76 2.86 -7.99
CA ASN A 33 -13.03 3.35 -8.51
C ASN A 33 -12.82 4.73 -9.15
N SER A 34 -13.43 4.96 -10.32
CA SER A 34 -13.31 6.23 -11.06
C SER A 34 -13.61 7.45 -10.17
N VAL A 35 -12.71 8.44 -10.14
CA VAL A 35 -12.95 9.71 -9.47
C VAL A 35 -13.56 10.68 -10.48
N GLN A 36 -14.72 11.28 -10.15
CA GLN A 36 -15.30 12.40 -10.91
C GLN A 36 -14.71 13.71 -10.37
N THR A 37 -14.25 14.58 -11.25
CA THR A 37 -13.86 15.97 -10.91
C THR A 37 -15.01 16.93 -11.18
N GLU A 38 -14.95 18.17 -10.64
CA GLU A 38 -15.98 19.22 -10.81
C GLU A 38 -16.33 19.53 -12.29
N GLU A 39 -15.45 19.19 -13.23
CA GLU A 39 -15.66 19.37 -14.68
C GLU A 39 -16.33 18.16 -15.37
N ASN A 40 -16.87 17.18 -14.62
CA ASN A 40 -17.33 15.88 -15.15
C ASN A 40 -16.22 15.06 -15.87
N LEU A 41 -14.95 15.34 -15.58
CA LEU A 41 -13.85 14.54 -16.12
C LEU A 41 -13.74 13.24 -15.31
N LYS A 42 -14.00 12.11 -15.95
CA LYS A 42 -13.73 10.79 -15.36
C LYS A 42 -12.24 10.49 -15.55
N ILE A 43 -11.48 10.49 -14.46
CA ILE A 43 -10.10 10.03 -14.50
C ILE A 43 -10.11 8.52 -14.24
N GLU A 44 -9.97 7.74 -15.30
CA GLU A 44 -9.78 6.29 -15.23
C GLU A 44 -8.28 5.98 -15.06
N LEU A 45 -7.90 5.59 -13.85
CA LEU A 45 -6.56 5.05 -13.57
C LEU A 45 -6.51 3.59 -14.06
N GLU A 46 -5.47 3.20 -14.79
CA GLU A 46 -5.31 1.82 -15.26
C GLU A 46 -4.94 0.88 -14.11
N ASP A 47 -5.39 -0.38 -14.17
CA ASP A 47 -5.13 -1.43 -13.18
C ASP A 47 -3.63 -1.73 -13.08
N ASP A 48 -2.94 -1.02 -12.22
CA ASP A 48 -1.49 -1.16 -12.05
C ASP A 48 -1.08 -2.22 -11.02
N SER A 49 0.13 -2.77 -11.20
CA SER A 49 0.74 -3.74 -10.31
C SER A 49 1.61 -3.08 -9.24
N HIS A 50 1.46 -3.50 -8.00
CA HIS A 50 2.23 -2.94 -6.89
C HIS A 50 3.02 -3.99 -6.15
N PHE A 51 4.04 -3.54 -5.42
CA PHE A 51 4.84 -4.37 -4.53
C PHE A 51 4.57 -3.98 -3.07
N THR A 52 4.61 -4.98 -2.19
CA THR A 52 4.28 -4.84 -0.77
C THR A 52 5.37 -5.44 0.11
N ILE A 53 5.63 -4.80 1.25
CA ILE A 53 6.42 -5.34 2.36
C ILE A 53 5.65 -5.11 3.66
N SER A 54 5.68 -6.08 4.56
CA SER A 54 5.23 -5.88 5.94
C SER A 54 6.22 -6.44 6.96
N LEU A 55 6.24 -5.80 8.12
CA LEU A 55 6.91 -6.27 9.33
C LEU A 55 5.90 -6.23 10.45
N ASP A 56 5.47 -7.42 10.89
CA ASP A 56 4.44 -7.57 11.92
C ASP A 56 5.01 -8.28 13.14
N ARG A 57 4.48 -7.91 14.30
CA ARG A 57 4.56 -8.71 15.52
C ARG A 57 3.33 -9.61 15.58
N THR A 58 3.55 -10.92 15.72
CA THR A 58 2.53 -11.94 15.87
C THR A 58 2.33 -12.25 17.35
N ILE A 59 1.09 -12.22 17.82
CA ILE A 59 0.68 -12.69 19.14
C ILE A 59 -0.36 -13.81 18.97
N GLU A 60 -0.86 -14.36 20.07
CA GLU A 60 -1.90 -15.39 19.99
C GLU A 60 -3.14 -14.86 19.27
N ASN A 61 -3.50 -15.49 18.14
CA ASN A 61 -4.65 -15.18 17.30
C ASN A 61 -4.71 -13.73 16.76
N ALA A 62 -3.58 -13.02 16.71
CA ALA A 62 -3.54 -11.67 16.14
C ALA A 62 -2.13 -11.28 15.68
N ARG A 63 -2.06 -10.27 14.80
CA ARG A 63 -0.81 -9.63 14.38
C ARG A 63 -0.98 -8.11 14.33
N TYR A 64 0.10 -7.37 14.53
CA TYR A 64 0.12 -5.93 14.30
C TYR A 64 1.50 -5.46 13.87
N GLY A 65 1.59 -4.41 13.08
CA GLY A 65 2.86 -3.98 12.53
C GLY A 65 2.74 -2.89 11.49
N PHE A 66 3.75 -2.84 10.62
CA PHE A 66 3.83 -1.87 9.55
C PHE A 66 3.74 -2.55 8.20
N PHE A 67 3.01 -1.91 7.30
CA PHE A 67 2.88 -2.28 5.91
C PHE A 67 3.32 -1.12 5.03
N TYR A 68 4.08 -1.46 4.00
CA TYR A 68 4.49 -0.56 2.94
C TYR A 68 4.03 -1.11 1.60
N SER A 69 3.51 -0.23 0.73
CA SER A 69 3.18 -0.56 -0.65
C SER A 69 3.57 0.58 -1.57
N ALA A 70 4.17 0.25 -2.71
CA ALA A 70 4.51 1.21 -3.76
C ALA A 70 3.86 0.78 -5.08
N THR A 71 3.21 1.72 -5.77
CA THR A 71 2.53 1.54 -7.05
C THR A 71 2.93 2.66 -7.99
N GLU A 72 3.19 2.34 -9.26
CA GLU A 72 3.45 3.32 -10.32
C GLU A 72 2.28 3.27 -11.32
N LEU A 73 1.34 4.21 -11.27
CA LEU A 73 0.16 4.22 -12.14
C LEU A 73 0.43 4.99 -13.44
N ASP A 74 0.16 4.35 -14.58
CA ASP A 74 0.11 5.00 -15.90
C ASP A 74 -1.29 5.60 -16.17
N MET A 75 -1.35 6.83 -16.69
CA MET A 75 -2.62 7.47 -17.10
C MET A 75 -3.04 7.07 -18.52
N LYS A 76 -4.23 6.48 -18.68
CA LYS A 76 -4.76 5.95 -19.97
C LYS A 76 -4.82 6.96 -21.11
N ASP A 77 -5.12 8.22 -20.83
CA ASP A 77 -5.42 9.23 -21.86
C ASP A 77 -4.33 10.29 -22.09
N GLN A 78 -3.17 10.16 -21.43
CA GLN A 78 -2.03 11.10 -21.58
C GLN A 78 -0.70 10.32 -21.56
N THR A 79 -0.13 10.07 -22.74
CA THR A 79 1.20 9.48 -22.86
C THR A 79 2.22 10.35 -22.11
N ASN A 80 2.96 9.77 -21.17
CA ASN A 80 4.00 10.40 -20.32
C ASN A 80 3.55 11.13 -19.04
N LYS A 81 2.41 10.77 -18.43
CA LYS A 81 2.08 11.22 -17.08
C LYS A 81 1.99 10.02 -16.13
N GLN A 82 2.95 9.94 -15.20
CA GLN A 82 3.03 8.89 -14.18
C GLN A 82 2.55 9.44 -12.84
N VAL A 83 1.83 8.61 -12.09
CA VAL A 83 1.41 8.89 -10.71
C VAL A 83 1.94 7.77 -9.82
N GLU A 84 2.85 8.08 -8.93
CA GLU A 84 3.35 7.12 -7.95
C GLU A 84 2.58 7.27 -6.64
N MET A 85 2.13 6.15 -6.08
CA MET A 85 1.46 6.09 -4.78
C MET A 85 2.24 5.19 -3.84
N GLN A 86 2.62 5.74 -2.68
CA GLN A 86 3.35 5.05 -1.63
C GLN A 86 2.54 5.06 -0.34
N TYR A 87 2.16 3.88 0.13
CA TYR A 87 1.41 3.69 1.36
C TYR A 87 2.36 3.27 2.48
N LEU A 88 2.29 3.96 3.62
CA LEU A 88 2.92 3.54 4.87
C LEU A 88 1.85 3.46 5.96
N LEU A 89 1.54 2.24 6.38
CA LEU A 89 0.37 1.93 7.21
C LEU A 89 0.80 1.19 8.46
N PHE A 90 0.25 1.59 9.60
CA PHE A 90 0.15 0.72 10.76
C PHE A 90 -1.08 -0.17 10.59
N GLN A 91 -0.91 -1.47 10.77
CA GLN A 91 -1.95 -2.47 10.57
C GLN A 91 -2.11 -3.39 11.78
N SER A 92 -3.31 -3.90 11.99
CA SER A 92 -3.59 -4.95 12.96
C SER A 92 -4.69 -5.87 12.45
N ALA A 93 -4.49 -7.18 12.61
CA ALA A 93 -5.46 -8.20 12.24
C ALA A 93 -5.63 -9.26 13.34
N VAL A 94 -6.82 -9.84 13.38
CA VAL A 94 -7.11 -11.08 14.10
C VAL A 94 -6.95 -12.27 13.15
N GLU A 95 -6.44 -13.38 13.67
CA GLU A 95 -6.19 -14.62 12.94
C GLU A 95 -7.15 -15.72 13.42
N VAL A 96 -7.70 -16.49 12.48
CA VAL A 96 -8.64 -17.58 12.76
C VAL A 96 -8.20 -18.84 12.02
N PRO A 97 -7.94 -19.96 12.71
CA PRO A 97 -7.66 -21.23 12.04
C PRO A 97 -8.92 -21.73 11.33
N LEU A 98 -8.87 -21.81 10.00
CA LEU A 98 -10.01 -22.21 9.17
C LEU A 98 -9.97 -23.70 8.81
N ALA A 99 -8.77 -24.25 8.62
CA ALA A 99 -8.54 -25.67 8.33
C ALA A 99 -7.10 -26.05 8.71
N ASP A 100 -6.77 -27.34 8.57
CA ASP A 100 -5.40 -27.81 8.67
C ASP A 100 -4.52 -27.03 7.68
N ARG A 101 -3.59 -26.24 8.21
CA ARG A 101 -2.67 -25.36 7.47
C ARG A 101 -3.29 -24.15 6.77
N ILE A 102 -4.53 -23.76 7.09
CA ILE A 102 -5.15 -22.53 6.57
C ILE A 102 -5.54 -21.63 7.73
N VAL A 103 -5.02 -20.41 7.74
CA VAL A 103 -5.33 -19.38 8.73
C VAL A 103 -5.95 -18.19 8.01
N GLY A 104 -7.20 -17.88 8.29
CA GLY A 104 -7.84 -16.66 7.82
C GLY A 104 -7.43 -15.48 8.69
N PHE A 105 -7.47 -14.27 8.13
CA PHE A 105 -7.27 -13.05 8.89
C PHE A 105 -8.19 -11.92 8.43
N VAL A 106 -8.55 -11.05 9.35
CA VAL A 106 -9.25 -9.79 9.08
C VAL A 106 -8.66 -8.70 9.96
N GLY A 107 -8.46 -7.52 9.39
CA GLY A 107 -7.77 -6.43 10.06
C GLY A 107 -8.17 -5.05 9.57
N ALA A 108 -7.62 -4.08 10.28
CA ALA A 108 -7.76 -2.66 9.99
C ALA A 108 -6.39 -2.01 9.96
N GLN A 109 -6.30 -0.89 9.25
CA GLN A 109 -5.05 -0.15 9.08
C GLN A 109 -5.29 1.35 9.00
N ILE A 110 -4.29 2.11 9.41
CA ILE A 110 -4.26 3.58 9.35
C ILE A 110 -2.84 4.03 9.02
N GLY A 111 -2.70 5.16 8.35
CA GLY A 111 -1.38 5.70 8.05
C GLY A 111 -1.43 6.84 7.04
N ALA A 112 -0.41 6.88 6.20
CA ALA A 112 -0.23 7.91 5.20
C ALA A 112 -0.12 7.31 3.79
N ASN A 113 -0.66 8.04 2.82
CA ASN A 113 -0.47 7.81 1.39
C ASN A 113 0.29 9.01 0.83
N HIS A 114 1.51 8.79 0.37
CA HIS A 114 2.29 9.78 -0.36
C HIS A 114 2.01 9.64 -1.86
N VAL A 115 1.58 10.72 -2.49
CA VAL A 115 1.26 10.76 -3.92
C VAL A 115 2.25 11.71 -4.59
N SER A 116 3.07 11.18 -5.49
CA SER A 116 3.99 11.96 -6.32
C SER A 116 3.57 11.88 -7.78
N THR A 117 3.73 12.98 -8.49
CA THR A 117 3.41 13.07 -9.92
C THR A 117 4.54 13.79 -10.65
N ASP A 118 4.73 13.49 -11.93
CA ASP A 118 5.77 14.16 -12.75
C ASP A 118 5.43 15.61 -13.12
N PHE A 119 4.21 16.05 -12.84
CA PHE A 119 3.65 17.31 -13.36
C PHE A 119 3.10 18.24 -12.27
N ALA A 120 3.11 17.82 -11.00
CA ALA A 120 2.71 18.62 -9.85
C ALA A 120 3.51 18.22 -8.60
N ASP A 121 3.51 19.10 -7.59
CA ASP A 121 4.16 18.83 -6.31
C ASP A 121 3.58 17.58 -5.63
N SER A 122 4.43 16.86 -4.88
CA SER A 122 4.00 15.67 -4.15
C SER A 122 3.31 16.03 -2.84
N ASP A 123 2.27 15.29 -2.50
CA ASP A 123 1.45 15.51 -1.31
C ASP A 123 1.30 14.23 -0.48
N THR A 124 1.01 14.41 0.81
CA THR A 124 0.81 13.29 1.74
C THR A 124 -0.56 13.38 2.39
N TYR A 125 -1.34 12.33 2.21
CA TYR A 125 -2.72 12.24 2.64
C TYR A 125 -2.88 11.22 3.75
N PHE A 126 -3.80 11.48 4.67
CA PHE A 126 -4.18 10.47 5.65
C PHE A 126 -4.94 9.34 4.94
N THR A 127 -4.64 8.11 5.29
CA THR A 127 -5.33 6.94 4.73
C THR A 127 -5.66 5.92 5.81
N SER A 128 -6.76 5.23 5.62
CA SER A 128 -7.25 4.19 6.52
C SER A 128 -7.88 3.07 5.71
N GLY A 129 -8.10 1.92 6.31
CA GLY A 129 -8.62 0.80 5.55
C GLY A 129 -8.92 -0.44 6.36
N LEU A 130 -9.48 -1.41 5.66
CA LEU A 130 -9.72 -2.76 6.15
C LEU A 130 -9.05 -3.75 5.19
N TYR A 131 -8.60 -4.87 5.72
CA TYR A 131 -8.01 -5.92 4.90
C TYR A 131 -8.41 -7.29 5.43
N ALA A 132 -8.48 -8.26 4.53
CA ALA A 132 -8.84 -9.63 4.85
C ALA A 132 -8.14 -10.59 3.90
N GLY A 133 -7.85 -11.79 4.36
CA GLY A 133 -7.15 -12.77 3.55
C GLY A 133 -7.02 -14.13 4.21
N ALA A 134 -6.20 -14.97 3.60
CA ALA A 134 -5.86 -16.27 4.13
C ALA A 134 -4.39 -16.60 3.88
N ASP A 135 -3.77 -17.21 4.89
CA ASP A 135 -2.44 -17.79 4.84
C ASP A 135 -2.55 -19.31 4.63
N TYR A 136 -1.79 -19.83 3.68
CA TYR A 136 -1.49 -21.26 3.56
C TYR A 136 -0.12 -21.55 4.18
N LEU A 137 -0.08 -22.45 5.16
CA LEU A 137 1.11 -22.81 5.92
C LEU A 137 1.84 -23.98 5.24
N PHE A 138 2.95 -23.68 4.57
CA PHE A 138 3.87 -24.72 4.08
C PHE A 138 4.57 -25.40 5.25
N THR A 139 5.04 -24.58 6.20
CA THR A 139 5.58 -24.96 7.50
C THR A 139 4.98 -24.06 8.58
N GLU A 140 5.38 -24.25 9.84
CA GLU A 140 4.96 -23.35 10.93
C GLU A 140 5.49 -21.90 10.75
N GLN A 141 6.60 -21.76 10.02
CA GLN A 141 7.29 -20.48 9.78
C GLN A 141 6.96 -19.88 8.41
N ALA A 142 6.90 -20.72 7.37
CA ALA A 142 6.77 -20.29 5.98
C ALA A 142 5.31 -20.35 5.50
N ARG A 143 4.80 -19.21 5.06
CA ARG A 143 3.41 -19.02 4.65
C ARG A 143 3.33 -18.36 3.29
N VAL A 144 2.34 -18.73 2.50
CA VAL A 144 1.89 -17.91 1.36
C VAL A 144 0.56 -17.30 1.73
N TYR A 145 0.39 -16.02 1.43
CA TYR A 145 -0.83 -15.31 1.74
C TYR A 145 -1.49 -14.81 0.46
N VAL A 146 -2.82 -14.76 0.51
CA VAL A 146 -3.65 -14.02 -0.43
C VAL A 146 -4.48 -13.04 0.39
N GLU A 147 -4.43 -11.76 0.01
CA GLU A 147 -5.08 -10.67 0.75
C GLU A 147 -5.87 -9.77 -0.20
N THR A 148 -6.98 -9.25 0.28
CA THR A 148 -7.66 -8.09 -0.31
C THR A 148 -7.70 -6.96 0.70
N ARG A 149 -7.50 -5.74 0.23
CA ARG A 149 -7.37 -4.54 1.05
C ARG A 149 -8.21 -3.42 0.47
N TRP A 150 -9.04 -2.81 1.29
CA TRP A 150 -9.77 -1.59 0.98
C TRP A 150 -9.08 -0.41 1.66
N LEU A 151 -8.78 0.62 0.88
CA LEU A 151 -8.10 1.84 1.28
C LEU A 151 -9.02 3.04 1.04
N ALA A 152 -9.12 3.89 2.05
CA ALA A 152 -9.86 5.13 2.09
C ALA A 152 -8.89 6.25 2.48
N THR A 153 -8.42 6.98 1.46
CA THR A 153 -7.50 8.11 1.61
C THR A 153 -8.30 9.40 1.66
N ILE A 154 -8.21 10.14 2.76
CA ILE A 154 -8.89 11.42 2.94
C ILE A 154 -8.07 12.49 2.19
N VAL A 155 -8.66 13.02 1.13
CA VAL A 155 -8.03 14.06 0.28
C VAL A 155 -8.39 15.46 0.78
N ASN A 156 -9.32 15.55 1.75
CA ASN A 156 -9.75 16.82 2.32
C ASN A 156 -8.77 17.33 3.39
N ASN A 157 -7.84 18.19 2.98
CA ASN A 157 -7.23 19.17 3.87
C ASN A 157 -6.68 20.33 3.04
N ALA A 158 -6.55 21.49 3.68
CA ALA A 158 -6.16 22.78 3.11
C ALA A 158 -4.74 22.85 2.50
N SER A 159 -4.37 21.91 1.62
CA SER A 159 -3.23 22.02 0.73
C SER A 159 -3.59 23.05 -0.34
N ASN A 160 -3.27 24.32 -0.04
CA ASN A 160 -3.06 25.31 -1.08
C ASN A 160 -1.93 24.77 -1.96
N VAL A 161 -2.27 24.08 -3.05
CA VAL A 161 -1.38 23.94 -4.19
C VAL A 161 -1.19 25.35 -4.71
N SER A 162 -0.19 26.05 -4.16
CA SER A 162 0.15 27.40 -4.54
C SER A 162 0.79 27.33 -5.91
N CYS A 163 -0.05 27.35 -6.96
CA CYS A 163 0.41 27.52 -8.33
C CYS A 163 0.99 28.93 -8.48
N THR A 164 2.24 29.11 -8.07
CA THR A 164 3.04 30.30 -8.40
C THR A 164 3.60 30.13 -9.81
N LEU A 165 2.74 30.29 -10.81
CA LEU A 165 3.17 30.64 -12.17
C LEU A 165 2.78 32.10 -12.45
N PRO A 166 3.68 32.90 -13.03
CA PRO A 166 3.47 34.34 -13.19
C PRO A 166 2.38 34.61 -14.22
N THR A 167 1.30 35.19 -13.73
CA THR A 167 0.28 36.03 -14.40
C THR A 167 0.43 36.18 -15.92
N SER A 168 -0.40 35.45 -16.67
CA SER A 168 -1.19 36.00 -17.78
C SER A 168 -2.17 34.94 -18.29
N GLU A 169 -3.46 35.19 -18.03
CA GLU A 169 -4.65 34.59 -18.66
C GLU A 169 -5.01 33.13 -18.31
N ASP A 170 -6.07 33.01 -17.49
CA ASP A 170 -7.11 31.98 -17.49
C ASP A 170 -6.72 30.54 -17.86
N ASN A 171 -5.94 29.87 -17.01
CA ASN A 171 -6.01 28.42 -16.88
C ASN A 171 -5.72 28.00 -15.44
N GLN A 172 -6.80 27.67 -14.74
CA GLN A 172 -6.80 27.17 -13.37
C GLN A 172 -6.03 25.84 -13.31
N CYS A 173 -5.19 25.68 -12.29
CA CYS A 173 -4.53 24.42 -11.96
C CYS A 173 -5.60 23.35 -11.69
N LEU A 174 -5.82 22.48 -12.68
CA LEU A 174 -6.96 21.57 -12.79
C LEU A 174 -6.69 20.19 -12.19
N TRP A 175 -6.20 20.15 -10.95
CA TRP A 175 -6.08 18.90 -10.17
C TRP A 175 -6.80 19.08 -8.85
N HIS A 176 -8.14 19.15 -8.92
CA HIS A 176 -9.02 19.10 -7.77
C HIS A 176 -9.78 17.78 -7.80
N PHE A 177 -9.51 16.90 -6.84
CA PHE A 177 -10.27 15.66 -6.66
C PHE A 177 -11.58 16.01 -5.97
N ASP A 178 -12.70 15.93 -6.70
CA ASP A 178 -14.04 16.19 -6.14
C ASP A 178 -14.56 14.92 -5.44
N GLY A 179 -13.98 14.68 -4.27
CA GLY A 179 -14.29 13.56 -3.40
C GLY A 179 -13.52 13.69 -2.10
N ASP A 180 -14.24 13.75 -0.98
CA ASP A 180 -13.62 13.82 0.35
C ASP A 180 -12.67 12.64 0.62
N VAL A 181 -12.88 11.51 -0.07
CA VAL A 181 -12.19 10.24 0.15
C VAL A 181 -11.93 9.50 -1.17
N LEU A 182 -10.66 9.26 -1.49
CA LEU A 182 -10.22 8.35 -2.54
C LEU A 182 -10.34 6.89 -2.06
N ASN A 183 -11.11 6.08 -2.78
CA ASN A 183 -11.35 4.67 -2.46
C ASN A 183 -10.60 3.75 -3.43
N GLN A 184 -9.72 2.90 -2.90
CA GLN A 184 -8.94 1.93 -3.66
C GLN A 184 -9.11 0.51 -3.08
N PHE A 185 -9.17 -0.48 -3.97
CA PHE A 185 -9.15 -1.89 -3.62
C PHE A 185 -7.84 -2.50 -4.13
N GLN A 186 -7.12 -3.25 -3.30
CA GLN A 186 -5.90 -3.94 -3.67
C GLN A 186 -6.06 -5.42 -3.44
N THR A 187 -5.55 -6.23 -4.36
CA THR A 187 -5.41 -7.68 -4.15
C THR A 187 -3.94 -8.04 -4.15
N ASN A 188 -3.48 -8.78 -3.15
CA ASN A 188 -2.07 -9.12 -2.93
C ASN A 188 -1.91 -10.64 -2.88
N ILE A 189 -0.80 -11.12 -3.44
CA ILE A 189 -0.28 -12.46 -3.21
C ILE A 189 1.18 -12.36 -2.83
N GLY A 190 1.60 -13.13 -1.83
CA GLY A 190 2.98 -13.04 -1.36
C GLY A 190 3.40 -14.16 -0.44
N PHE A 191 4.61 -14.00 0.08
CA PHE A 191 5.24 -14.91 1.02
C PHE A 191 5.45 -14.20 2.35
N SER A 192 5.25 -14.94 3.44
CA SER A 192 5.50 -14.49 4.80
C SER A 192 6.36 -15.50 5.55
N TYR A 193 7.31 -15.01 6.32
CA TYR A 193 8.18 -15.81 7.17
C TYR A 193 8.10 -15.33 8.61
N ARG A 194 7.74 -16.23 9.52
CA ARG A 194 7.73 -16.00 10.97
C ARG A 194 9.00 -16.58 11.62
N PHE A 195 9.67 -15.76 12.44
CA PHE A 195 10.91 -16.12 13.14
C PHE A 195 10.68 -16.84 14.48
#